data_AF-A0AAJ1RQA2-F1
#
_entry.id   AF-A0AAJ1RQA2-F1
#
_cell.length_a   1.000
_cell.length_b   1.000
_cell.length_c   1.000
_cell.angle_alpha   90.00
_cell.angle_beta   90.00
_cell.angle_gamma   90.00
#
_symmetry.space_group_name_H-M   'P 1'
#
loop_
_entity.id
_entity.type
_entity.pdbx_description
1 polymer ?
#
loop_
_entity_poly.entity_id
_entity_poly.type
_entity_poly.pdbx_seq_one_letter_code
_entity_poly.pdbx_strand_id
1 'polypeptide(L)'
;QWNPRSGRFAFSKASLPLLDACDAVPRANLAPGFDWRGDLFSTNVESADSRIRVGDEVLVMQEGRLIGSARAEAPGWEWPDGPGRLARSQHRL
;
A
#
# COMPACT_ATOMS: atom_id res chain seq x y z
N GLN A 1 3.18 16.41 -3.92
CA GLN A 1 4.24 17.41 -3.62
C GLN A 1 5.51 16.69 -3.19
N TRP A 2 6.70 17.29 -3.34
CA TRP A 2 7.93 16.70 -2.78
C TRP A 2 7.99 16.92 -1.26
N ASN A 3 8.27 15.86 -0.49
CA ASN A 3 8.48 15.93 0.94
C ASN A 3 9.98 15.86 1.26
N PRO A 4 10.63 16.98 1.66
CA PRO A 4 12.07 17.02 1.89
C PRO A 4 12.49 16.22 3.14
N ARG A 5 11.60 16.00 4.12
CA ARG A 5 11.93 15.25 5.34
C ARG A 5 12.06 13.75 5.08
N SER A 6 11.31 13.24 4.11
CA SER A 6 11.34 11.82 3.73
C SER A 6 12.01 11.56 2.38
N GLY A 7 12.47 12.62 1.69
CA GLY A 7 13.17 12.54 0.41
C GLY A 7 12.36 11.88 -0.68
N ARG A 8 11.04 12.12 -0.75
CA ARG A 8 10.14 11.45 -1.71
C ARG A 8 8.86 12.23 -1.97
N PHE A 9 8.08 11.77 -2.96
CA PHE A 9 6.75 12.31 -3.20
C PHE A 9 5.79 11.99 -2.04
N ALA A 10 5.06 13.01 -1.61
CA ALA A 10 3.85 12.88 -0.82
C ALA A 10 2.65 12.96 -1.77
N PHE A 11 1.97 11.81 -1.91
CA PHE A 11 0.70 11.70 -2.62
C PHE A 11 -0.43 12.12 -1.69
N SER A 12 -1.46 12.76 -2.24
CA SER A 12 -2.67 13.09 -1.48
C SER A 12 -3.73 12.01 -1.71
N LYS A 13 -4.69 11.90 -0.80
CA LYS A 13 -5.88 11.04 -0.97
C LYS A 13 -6.55 11.23 -2.34
N ALA A 14 -6.65 12.47 -2.83
CA ALA A 14 -7.27 12.78 -4.11
C ALA A 14 -6.47 12.29 -5.34
N SER A 15 -5.17 12.02 -5.19
CA SER A 15 -4.34 11.51 -6.29
C SER A 15 -4.41 9.99 -6.47
N LEU A 16 -4.94 9.24 -5.50
CA LEU A 16 -4.91 7.78 -5.54
C LEU A 16 -5.68 7.17 -6.73
N PRO A 17 -6.87 7.65 -7.12
CA PRO A 17 -7.56 7.13 -8.31
C PRO A 17 -6.76 7.32 -9.60
N LEU A 18 -5.97 8.40 -9.71
CA LEU A 18 -5.09 8.63 -10.86
C LEU A 18 -3.90 7.67 -10.86
N LEU A 19 -3.33 7.37 -9.70
CA LEU A 19 -2.24 6.39 -9.59
C LEU A 19 -2.72 4.99 -9.97
N ASP A 20 -3.94 4.63 -9.56
CA ASP A 20 -4.55 3.34 -9.89
C ASP A 20 -4.82 3.21 -11.39
N ALA A 21 -5.47 4.22 -11.99
CA ALA A 21 -5.79 4.25 -13.41
C ALA A 21 -4.54 4.17 -14.31
N CYS A 22 -3.39 4.65 -13.84
CA CYS A 22 -2.14 4.65 -14.57
C CYS A 22 -1.21 3.46 -14.25
N ASP A 23 -1.59 2.55 -13.36
CA ASP A 23 -0.70 1.49 -12.84
C ASP A 23 0.66 2.05 -12.35
N ALA A 24 0.62 3.22 -11.70
CA ALA A 24 1.82 4.02 -11.46
C ALA A 24 2.68 3.50 -10.31
N VAL A 25 2.09 2.78 -9.35
CA VAL A 25 2.76 2.27 -8.16
C VAL A 25 2.26 0.86 -7.81
N PRO A 26 3.03 0.06 -7.05
CA PRO A 26 2.65 -1.31 -6.70
C PRO A 26 1.34 -1.41 -5.90
N ARG A 27 0.72 -2.59 -5.92
CA ARG A 27 -0.54 -2.87 -5.19
C ARG A 27 -0.38 -3.96 -4.13
N ALA A 28 -1.17 -3.87 -3.07
CA ALA A 28 -1.42 -4.95 -2.10
C ALA A 28 -2.93 -5.16 -1.94
N ASN A 29 -3.38 -6.41 -1.99
CA ASN A 29 -4.77 -6.79 -1.82
C ASN A 29 -5.01 -7.26 -0.39
N LEU A 30 -6.02 -6.69 0.26
CA LEU A 30 -6.50 -7.18 1.54
C LEU A 30 -7.38 -8.41 1.37
N ALA A 31 -7.48 -9.21 2.44
CA ALA A 31 -8.45 -10.28 2.51
C ALA A 31 -9.89 -9.76 2.23
N PRO A 32 -10.74 -10.52 1.51
CA PRO A 32 -12.12 -10.13 1.24
C PRO A 32 -12.92 -9.83 2.52
N GLY A 33 -13.74 -8.78 2.50
CA GLY A 33 -14.60 -8.40 3.65
C GLY A 33 -13.87 -7.91 4.91
N PHE A 34 -12.53 -7.78 4.89
CA PHE A 34 -11.75 -7.25 6.01
C PHE A 34 -11.99 -5.75 6.22
N ASP A 35 -12.43 -5.36 7.43
CA ASP A 35 -12.58 -3.96 7.81
C ASP A 35 -11.22 -3.33 8.17
N TRP A 36 -10.62 -2.63 7.22
CA TRP A 36 -9.27 -2.09 7.36
C TRP A 36 -9.23 -0.82 8.21
N ARG A 37 -8.68 -0.94 9.44
CA ARG A 37 -8.52 0.19 10.39
C ARG A 37 -7.07 0.54 10.76
N GLY A 38 -6.10 -0.31 10.46
CA GLY A 38 -4.70 -0.18 10.89
C GLY A 38 -3.68 -0.20 9.75
N ASP A 39 -2.48 -0.66 10.06
CA ASP A 39 -1.40 -0.88 9.10
C ASP A 39 -1.54 -2.24 8.39
N LEU A 40 -0.67 -2.50 7.42
CA LEU A 40 -0.65 -3.77 6.69
C LEU A 40 0.27 -4.77 7.39
N PHE A 41 -0.24 -5.98 7.57
CA PHE A 41 0.41 -7.11 8.21
C PHE A 41 0.07 -8.38 7.42
N SER A 42 0.85 -9.44 7.60
CA SER A 42 0.57 -10.75 6.99
C SER A 42 -0.81 -11.31 7.34
N THR A 43 -1.40 -10.87 8.45
CA THR A 43 -2.75 -11.29 8.88
C THR A 43 -3.89 -10.62 8.12
N ASN A 44 -3.63 -9.55 7.35
CA ASN A 44 -4.68 -8.82 6.64
C ASN A 44 -4.43 -8.60 5.14
N VAL A 45 -3.24 -8.96 4.65
CA VAL A 45 -2.89 -8.93 3.23
C VAL A 45 -3.03 -10.33 2.64
N GLU A 46 -3.80 -10.47 1.57
CA GLU A 46 -3.96 -11.72 0.81
C GLU A 46 -2.85 -11.88 -0.25
N SER A 47 -2.48 -10.80 -0.91
CA SER A 47 -1.43 -10.81 -1.94
C SER A 47 -0.83 -9.42 -2.14
N ALA A 48 0.37 -9.35 -2.72
CA ALA A 48 1.02 -8.08 -3.04
C ALA A 48 1.94 -8.21 -4.27
N ASP A 49 2.21 -7.07 -4.90
CA ASP A 49 3.17 -6.96 -5.98
C ASP A 49 4.60 -7.31 -5.52
N SER A 50 5.26 -8.23 -6.22
CA SER A 50 6.67 -8.60 -5.93
C SER A 50 7.67 -7.47 -6.17
N ARG A 51 7.25 -6.42 -6.90
CA ARG A 51 8.06 -5.25 -7.24
C ARG A 51 8.18 -4.21 -6.12
N ILE A 52 7.44 -4.37 -5.02
CA ILE A 52 7.46 -3.44 -3.89
C ILE A 52 8.88 -3.24 -3.37
N ARG A 53 9.30 -2.00 -3.19
CA ARG A 53 10.53 -1.62 -2.48
C ARG A 53 10.20 -0.89 -1.19
N VAL A 54 11.13 -0.96 -0.24
CA VAL A 54 10.99 -0.25 1.04
C VAL A 54 10.82 1.24 0.80
N GLY A 55 9.73 1.78 1.36
CA GLY A 55 9.36 3.19 1.27
C GLY A 55 8.57 3.57 0.01
N ASP A 56 8.23 2.61 -0.85
CA ASP A 56 7.27 2.84 -1.94
C ASP A 56 5.90 3.21 -1.37
N GLU A 57 5.16 4.02 -2.13
CA GLU A 57 3.72 4.12 -1.95
C GLU A 57 3.09 2.86 -2.57
N VAL A 58 2.19 2.22 -1.83
CA VAL A 58 1.47 1.01 -2.25
C VAL A 58 -0.01 1.32 -2.23
N LEU A 59 -0.70 1.05 -3.34
CA LEU A 59 -2.16 1.13 -3.38
C LEU A 59 -2.74 -0.07 -2.62
N VAL A 60 -3.66 0.23 -1.70
CA VAL A 60 -4.36 -0.80 -0.94
C VAL A 60 -5.66 -1.09 -1.66
N MET A 61 -5.79 -2.34 -2.08
CA MET A 61 -6.90 -2.85 -2.85
C MET A 61 -7.68 -3.86 -2.01
N GLN A 62 -8.96 -4.01 -2.29
CA GLN A 62 -9.79 -5.08 -1.74
C GLN A 62 -10.89 -5.40 -2.73
N GLU A 63 -11.06 -6.69 -3.05
CA GLU A 63 -12.11 -7.16 -3.97
C GLU A 63 -12.13 -6.36 -5.29
N GLY A 64 -10.94 -6.10 -5.84
CA GLY A 64 -10.75 -5.36 -7.11
C GLY A 64 -10.97 -3.84 -7.01
N ARG A 65 -11.17 -3.29 -5.81
CA ARG A 65 -11.41 -1.86 -5.59
C ARG A 65 -10.26 -1.21 -4.85
N LEU A 66 -9.90 0.00 -5.27
CA LEU A 66 -9.00 0.87 -4.52
C LEU A 66 -9.69 1.36 -3.24
N ILE A 67 -9.08 1.12 -2.08
CA ILE A 67 -9.59 1.52 -0.77
C ILE A 67 -8.64 2.45 0.00
N GLY A 68 -7.43 2.69 -0.50
CA GLY A 68 -6.50 3.65 0.09
C GLY A 68 -5.06 3.47 -0.34
N SER A 69 -4.14 3.95 0.50
CA SER A 69 -2.70 3.79 0.28
C SER A 69 -1.94 3.56 1.58
N ALA A 70 -0.80 2.88 1.46
CA ALA A 70 0.12 2.61 2.54
C ALA A 70 1.57 2.81 2.04
N ARG A 71 2.51 2.91 2.98
CA ARG A 71 3.93 3.05 2.71
C ARG A 71 4.65 1.79 3.11
N ALA A 72 5.29 1.13 2.14
CA ALA A 72 6.01 -0.11 2.38
C ALA A 72 7.13 0.07 3.43
N GLU A 73 7.17 -0.82 4.41
CA GLU A 73 8.26 -0.99 5.37
C GLU A 73 9.09 -2.26 5.08
N ALA A 74 8.52 -3.21 4.32
CA ALA A 74 9.18 -4.42 3.85
C ALA A 74 9.25 -4.47 2.30
N PRO A 75 10.31 -5.05 1.70
CA PRO A 75 10.42 -5.30 0.26
C PRO A 75 9.49 -6.42 -0.20
N GLY A 76 9.11 -6.44 -1.48
CA GLY A 76 8.07 -7.32 -2.02
C GLY A 76 8.30 -8.83 -1.83
N TRP A 77 9.55 -9.29 -1.67
CA TRP A 77 9.84 -10.71 -1.39
C TRP A 77 9.44 -11.14 0.02
N GLU A 78 9.22 -10.20 0.94
CA GLU A 78 8.70 -10.48 2.27
C GLU A 78 7.17 -10.52 2.28
N TRP A 79 6.48 -10.09 1.22
CA TRP A 79 5.02 -10.07 1.20
C TRP A 79 4.45 -11.35 0.59
N PRO A 80 3.25 -11.81 1.01
CA PRO A 80 2.46 -11.30 2.12
C PRO A 80 2.84 -11.90 3.48
N ASP A 81 3.70 -12.92 3.53
CA ASP A 81 3.90 -13.76 4.72
C ASP A 81 4.93 -13.24 5.73
N GLY A 82 5.51 -12.08 5.44
CA GLY A 82 6.59 -11.47 6.22
C GLY A 82 6.18 -11.20 7.66
N PRO A 83 7.11 -11.37 8.62
CA PRO A 83 6.82 -11.10 10.01
C PRO A 83 6.68 -9.60 10.27
N GLY A 84 5.73 -9.22 11.13
CA GLY A 84 5.58 -7.83 11.54
C GLY A 84 4.85 -6.96 10.51
N ARG A 85 5.14 -5.65 10.55
CA ARG A 85 4.44 -4.66 9.74
C ARG A 85 5.03 -4.62 8.34
N LEU A 86 4.18 -4.86 7.34
CA LEU A 86 4.54 -4.84 5.94
C LEU A 86 4.51 -3.41 5.37
N ALA A 87 3.49 -2.63 5.71
CA ALA A 87 3.37 -1.23 5.34
C ALA A 87 2.58 -0.40 6.35
N ARG A 88 2.91 0.89 6.43
CA ARG A 88 2.20 1.87 7.26
C ARG A 88 1.12 2.59 6.49
N SER A 89 -0.11 2.53 6.96
CA SER A 89 -1.25 3.24 6.37
C SER A 89 -0.98 4.74 6.19
N GLN A 90 -1.42 5.31 5.07
CA GLN A 90 -1.31 6.74 4.76
C GLN A 90 -2.69 7.36 4.57
N HIS A 91 -3.50 6.79 3.67
CA HIS A 91 -4.82 7.30 3.32
C HIS A 91 -5.85 6.17 3.25
N ARG A 92 -7.10 6.49 3.60
CA ARG A 92 -8.28 5.62 3.41
C ARG A 92 -9.27 6.36 2.53
N LEU A 93 -9.90 5.65 1.59
CA LEU A 93 -10.93 6.21 0.71
C LEU A 93 -12.30 6.21 1.38
#